data_AF-A0A938HD66-F1
#
_entry.id   AF-A0A938HD66-F1
#
_cell.length_a   1.000
_cell.length_b   1.000
_cell.length_c   1.000
_cell.angle_alpha   90.00
_cell.angle_beta   90.00
_cell.angle_gamma   90.00
#
_symmetry.space_group_name_H-M   'P 1'
#
loop_
_entity.id
_entity.type
_entity.pdbx_description
1 polymer ?
#
loop_
_entity_poly.entity_id
_entity_poly.type
_entity_poly.pdbx_seq_one_letter_code
_entity_poly.pdbx_strand_id
1 'polypeptide(L)'
;MKMPLRHFFKPRWGLAWALAWGLLFLLAKQGAQAQGTPWNAPSVAVGQWRSHLPFGKVTCVEKVDRKVYAGCGAGLFVYDLEDESLERITRVNGLNDVEVAALSYSSSYQTLVIAYANGNLDLYKNGQVEALDAVLKANIPLGK
;
A
#
# COMPACT_ATOMS: atom_id res chain seq x y z
N MET A 1 14.84 -10.11 -73.21
CA MET A 1 15.55 -8.91 -72.70
C MET A 1 15.83 -9.15 -71.23
N LYS A 2 17.10 -9.09 -70.85
CA LYS A 2 17.72 -9.51 -69.58
C LYS A 2 17.75 -8.29 -68.65
N MET A 3 17.33 -8.40 -67.38
CA MET A 3 17.87 -7.69 -66.18
C MET A 3 16.98 -7.88 -64.92
N PRO A 4 17.54 -7.73 -63.69
CA PRO A 4 17.59 -8.85 -62.74
C PRO A 4 16.96 -8.59 -61.35
N LEU A 5 17.02 -9.64 -60.51
CA LEU A 5 16.61 -9.70 -59.10
C LEU A 5 17.16 -8.52 -58.28
N ARG A 6 16.26 -7.83 -57.56
CA ARG A 6 16.64 -6.98 -56.41
C ARG A 6 16.62 -7.84 -55.15
N HIS A 7 17.79 -7.96 -54.55
CA HIS A 7 18.01 -8.56 -53.24
C HIS A 7 17.17 -7.85 -52.17
N PHE A 8 16.45 -8.66 -51.39
CA PHE A 8 15.72 -8.25 -50.21
C PHE A 8 16.72 -7.85 -49.11
N PHE A 9 16.74 -6.56 -48.75
CA PHE A 9 17.57 -6.02 -47.68
C PHE A 9 17.01 -6.51 -46.33
N LYS A 10 17.66 -7.47 -45.67
CA LYS A 10 17.37 -7.78 -44.26
C LYS A 10 18.19 -6.83 -43.39
N PRO A 11 17.57 -5.95 -42.56
CA PRO A 11 18.35 -5.15 -41.63
C PRO A 11 18.91 -6.05 -40.52
N ARG A 12 20.24 -6.07 -40.42
CA ARG A 12 20.99 -6.75 -39.34
C ARG A 12 21.00 -5.83 -38.12
N TRP A 13 20.02 -5.96 -37.23
CA TRP A 13 20.03 -5.26 -35.94
C TRP A 13 20.92 -6.02 -34.96
N GLY A 14 22.22 -5.74 -34.99
CA GLY A 14 23.21 -6.24 -34.03
C GLY A 14 23.67 -5.14 -33.08
N LEU A 15 23.49 -5.37 -31.77
CA LEU A 15 24.35 -4.89 -30.69
C LEU A 15 24.63 -3.36 -30.59
N ALA A 16 23.60 -2.52 -30.70
CA ALA A 16 23.73 -1.09 -30.40
C ALA A 16 22.56 -0.49 -29.58
N TRP A 17 21.86 -1.31 -28.78
CA TRP A 17 20.71 -0.88 -27.95
C TRP A 17 20.87 -1.13 -26.45
N ALA A 18 22.04 -1.57 -25.97
CA ALA A 18 22.24 -1.95 -24.56
C ALA A 18 22.72 -0.82 -23.63
N LEU A 19 22.97 0.40 -24.13
CA LEU A 19 23.53 1.49 -23.29
C LEU A 19 22.65 2.75 -23.18
N ALA A 20 21.48 2.79 -23.82
CA ALA A 20 20.53 3.92 -23.71
C ALA A 20 19.32 3.64 -22.79
N TRP A 21 19.14 2.41 -22.30
CA TRP A 21 18.05 2.04 -21.36
C TRP A 21 18.56 1.62 -19.96
N GLY A 22 19.88 1.46 -19.78
CA GLY A 22 20.48 1.16 -18.47
C GLY A 22 20.61 2.38 -17.56
N LEU A 23 20.64 3.60 -18.12
CA LEU A 23 20.77 4.84 -17.35
C LEU A 23 19.41 5.51 -17.01
N LEU A 24 18.30 5.01 -17.56
CA LEU A 24 16.94 5.47 -17.20
C LEU A 24 16.26 4.57 -16.14
N PHE A 25 16.83 3.40 -15.85
CA PHE A 25 16.39 2.53 -14.74
C PHE A 25 17.21 2.71 -13.45
N LEU A 26 17.96 3.81 -13.35
CA LEU A 26 18.65 4.25 -12.12
C LEU A 26 18.18 5.62 -11.62
N LEU A 27 16.94 6.01 -11.96
CA LEU A 27 16.33 7.28 -11.52
C LEU A 27 14.83 7.17 -11.17
N ALA A 28 14.32 5.96 -10.94
CA ALA A 28 12.93 5.71 -10.55
C ALA A 28 12.79 5.10 -9.14
N LYS A 29 13.73 5.38 -8.23
CA LYS A 29 13.63 5.00 -6.80
C LYS A 29 13.62 6.19 -5.85
N GLN A 30 13.20 7.36 -6.30
CA GLN A 30 13.01 8.52 -5.42
C GLN A 30 11.63 9.11 -5.66
N GLY A 31 10.64 8.63 -4.90
CA GLY A 31 9.28 9.14 -5.01
C GLY A 31 8.19 8.29 -4.37
N ALA A 32 8.48 7.62 -3.25
CA ALA A 32 7.44 7.10 -2.37
C ALA A 32 8.03 6.96 -0.96
N GLN A 33 8.38 8.09 -0.34
CA GLN A 33 8.57 8.09 1.11
C GLN A 33 7.17 8.03 1.71
N ALA A 34 6.75 6.84 2.17
CA ALA A 34 5.61 6.72 3.05
C ALA A 34 5.88 7.60 4.28
N GLN A 35 5.09 8.67 4.44
CA GLN A 35 5.18 9.55 5.60
C GLN A 35 4.56 8.84 6.82
N GLY A 36 5.30 7.92 7.43
CA GLY A 36 5.09 7.59 8.85
C GLY A 36 5.49 8.82 9.65
N THR A 37 4.54 9.67 10.05
CA THR A 37 4.85 10.82 10.89
C THR A 37 4.90 10.35 12.35
N PRO A 38 6.07 10.40 13.02
CA PRO A 38 6.10 10.18 14.46
C PRO A 38 5.26 11.28 15.13
N TRP A 39 4.70 10.99 16.31
CA TRP A 39 3.80 11.92 17.03
C TRP A 39 4.39 13.33 17.21
N ASN A 40 5.73 13.42 17.30
CA ASN A 40 6.54 14.62 17.45
C ASN A 40 7.22 15.08 16.13
N ALA A 41 6.58 14.88 14.97
CA ALA A 41 7.15 15.30 13.69
C ALA A 41 7.55 16.79 13.67
N PRO A 42 8.74 17.14 13.13
CA PRO A 42 9.19 18.53 13.03
C PRO A 42 8.21 19.37 12.19
N SER A 43 8.20 20.68 12.44
CA SER A 43 7.35 21.63 11.73
C SER A 43 7.49 21.46 10.22
N VAL A 44 6.35 21.33 9.53
CA VAL A 44 6.31 21.17 8.08
C VAL A 44 6.92 22.41 7.41
N ALA A 45 7.93 22.17 6.56
CA ALA A 45 8.62 23.24 5.85
C ALA A 45 7.64 24.06 5.00
N VAL A 46 7.91 25.35 4.84
CA VAL A 46 7.09 26.25 4.03
C VAL A 46 6.96 25.69 2.61
N GLY A 47 5.72 25.57 2.11
CA GLY A 47 5.39 25.04 0.79
C GLY A 47 5.12 23.53 0.73
N GLN A 48 5.24 22.81 1.84
CA GLN A 48 4.85 21.39 1.92
C GLN A 48 3.42 21.24 2.43
N TRP A 49 2.67 20.31 1.84
CA TRP A 49 1.34 19.95 2.29
C TRP A 49 1.40 18.81 3.32
N ARG A 50 0.53 18.86 4.33
CA ARG A 50 0.36 17.79 5.33
C ARG A 50 -1.10 17.42 5.51
N SER A 51 -1.34 16.13 5.74
CA SER A 51 -2.67 15.59 6.00
C SER A 51 -3.03 15.73 7.49
N HIS A 52 -4.21 16.29 7.78
CA HIS A 52 -4.78 16.37 9.12
C HIS A 52 -6.00 15.46 9.22
N LEU A 53 -5.75 14.20 9.56
CA LEU A 53 -6.78 13.18 9.65
C LEU A 53 -7.38 13.12 11.08
N PRO A 54 -8.71 12.97 11.24
CA PRO A 54 -9.37 12.98 12.54
C PRO A 54 -9.21 11.62 13.25
N PHE A 55 -8.13 11.46 14.01
CA PHE A 55 -7.86 10.26 14.81
C PHE A 55 -8.51 10.29 16.21
N GLY A 56 -9.30 11.32 16.54
CA GLY A 56 -9.81 11.56 17.89
C GLY A 56 -10.86 10.56 18.40
N LYS A 57 -11.40 9.70 17.52
CA LYS A 57 -12.40 8.68 17.89
C LYS A 57 -11.97 7.31 17.39
N VAL A 58 -11.63 6.45 18.34
CA VAL A 58 -11.30 5.04 18.11
C VAL A 58 -12.59 4.23 18.06
N THR A 59 -12.71 3.33 17.07
CA THR A 59 -13.89 2.48 16.85
C THR A 59 -13.66 1.05 17.30
N CYS A 60 -12.43 0.56 17.17
CA CYS A 60 -12.04 -0.81 17.50
C CYS A 60 -10.55 -0.89 17.87
N VAL A 61 -10.18 -1.90 18.65
CA VAL A 61 -8.80 -2.13 19.11
C VAL A 61 -8.53 -3.63 19.10
N GLU A 62 -7.34 -4.02 18.67
CA GLU A 62 -6.83 -5.38 18.71
C GLU A 62 -5.39 -5.38 19.22
N LYS A 63 -5.11 -6.12 20.31
CA LYS A 63 -3.76 -6.28 20.83
C LYS A 63 -3.13 -7.55 20.28
N VAL A 64 -1.94 -7.43 19.69
CA VAL A 64 -1.14 -8.54 19.19
C VAL A 64 0.25 -8.45 19.80
N ASP A 65 0.58 -9.39 20.68
CA ASP A 65 1.83 -9.40 21.45
C ASP A 65 2.10 -8.06 22.14
N ARG A 66 3.02 -7.28 21.55
CA ARG A 66 3.50 -6.01 22.04
C ARG A 66 2.93 -4.80 21.30
N LYS A 67 2.14 -5.04 20.27
CA LYS A 67 1.53 -3.99 19.45
C LYS A 67 0.04 -3.91 19.72
N VAL A 68 -0.46 -2.69 19.84
CA VAL A 68 -1.89 -2.39 19.92
C VAL A 68 -2.29 -1.73 18.62
N TYR A 69 -3.11 -2.42 17.85
CA TYR A 69 -3.72 -1.92 16.62
C TYR A 69 -5.05 -1.28 16.97
N ALA A 70 -5.32 -0.09 16.47
CA ALA A 70 -6.55 0.61 16.79
C ALA A 70 -7.10 1.34 15.57
N GLY A 71 -8.34 0.99 15.24
CA GLY A 71 -9.06 1.49 14.08
C GLY A 71 -9.86 2.74 14.42
N CYS A 72 -10.01 3.61 13.42
CA CYS A 72 -10.79 4.83 13.51
C CYS A 72 -11.37 5.21 12.13
N GLY A 73 -12.15 6.29 12.10
CA GLY A 73 -12.73 6.84 10.87
C GLY A 73 -11.68 7.19 9.80
N ALA A 74 -10.46 7.52 10.19
CA ALA A 74 -9.42 7.95 9.26
C ALA A 74 -8.35 6.89 8.91
N GLY A 75 -8.47 5.67 9.45
CA GLY A 75 -7.52 4.58 9.23
C GLY A 75 -7.18 3.85 10.53
N LEU A 76 -5.91 3.46 10.66
CA LEU A 76 -5.37 2.63 11.72
C LEU A 76 -4.19 3.34 12.39
N PHE A 77 -4.01 3.14 13.69
CA PHE A 77 -2.77 3.45 14.37
C PHE A 77 -2.24 2.23 15.12
N VAL A 78 -0.93 2.11 15.18
CA VAL A 78 -0.21 1.02 15.83
C VAL A 78 0.63 1.63 16.94
N TYR A 79 0.40 1.17 18.17
CA TYR A 79 1.18 1.57 19.32
C TYR A 79 2.03 0.40 19.79
N ASP A 80 3.35 0.56 19.87
CA ASP A 80 4.24 -0.46 20.43
C ASP A 80 4.42 -0.21 21.94
N LEU A 81 4.15 -1.24 22.73
CA LEU A 81 4.15 -1.18 24.19
C LEU A 81 5.55 -1.18 24.81
N GLU A 82 6.63 -1.44 24.06
CA GLU A 82 8.00 -1.37 24.61
C GLU A 82 8.63 -0.01 24.42
N ASP A 83 8.61 0.53 23.20
CA ASP A 83 9.29 1.78 22.88
C ASP A 83 8.33 2.98 22.87
N GLU A 84 7.05 2.74 23.15
CA GLU A 84 5.97 3.73 23.18
C GLU A 84 5.79 4.48 21.85
N SER A 85 6.28 3.90 20.75
CA SER A 85 6.14 4.47 19.42
C SER A 85 4.71 4.36 18.91
N LEU A 86 4.30 5.38 18.15
CA LEU A 86 3.00 5.45 17.50
C LEU A 86 3.17 5.60 15.99
N GLU A 87 2.70 4.62 15.24
CA GLU A 87 2.63 4.63 13.79
C GLU A 87 1.19 4.83 13.32
N ARG A 88 1.00 5.52 12.19
CA ARG A 88 -0.31 5.68 11.55
C ARG A 88 -0.30 5.06 10.16
N ILE A 89 -1.27 4.19 9.90
CA ILE A 89 -1.50 3.55 8.61
C ILE A 89 -2.87 4.02 8.11
N THR A 90 -2.89 4.59 6.92
CA THR A 90 -4.00 5.33 6.32
C THR A 90 -4.09 4.95 4.86
N ARG A 91 -5.15 5.39 4.18
CA ARG A 91 -5.28 5.19 2.74
C ARG A 91 -4.15 5.81 1.92
N VAL A 92 -3.49 6.85 2.45
CA VAL A 92 -2.38 7.53 1.76
C VAL A 92 -1.10 6.70 1.76
N ASN A 93 -0.89 5.88 2.79
CA ASN A 93 0.39 5.18 3.02
C ASN A 93 0.26 3.65 3.13
N GLY A 94 -0.90 3.05 2.86
CA GLY A 94 -0.99 1.60 2.70
C GLY A 94 -2.38 0.98 2.68
N LEU A 95 -3.36 1.55 3.37
CA LEU A 95 -4.72 0.99 3.42
C LEU A 95 -5.45 1.15 2.07
N ASN A 96 -6.34 0.23 1.73
CA ASN A 96 -7.15 0.37 0.52
C ASN A 96 -8.38 1.26 0.72
N ASP A 97 -8.80 1.44 1.98
CA ASP A 97 -9.97 2.25 2.32
C ASP A 97 -9.80 3.08 3.60
N VAL A 98 -10.85 3.83 3.92
CA VAL A 98 -11.03 4.62 5.14
C VAL A 98 -12.13 4.01 6.01
N GLU A 99 -12.31 4.53 7.22
CA GLU A 99 -13.32 4.07 8.19
C GLU A 99 -13.17 2.61 8.62
N VAL A 100 -12.10 2.33 9.38
CA VAL A 100 -11.91 1.02 10.01
C VAL A 100 -13.05 0.77 11.02
N ALA A 101 -13.80 -0.29 10.80
CA ALA A 101 -14.96 -0.67 11.60
C ALA A 101 -14.67 -1.83 12.55
N ALA A 102 -13.84 -2.79 12.14
CA ALA A 102 -13.43 -3.91 12.98
C ALA A 102 -12.00 -4.37 12.68
N LEU A 103 -11.37 -4.98 13.69
CA LEU A 103 -10.05 -5.57 13.63
C LEU A 103 -10.11 -6.96 14.26
N SER A 104 -9.37 -7.90 13.70
CA SER A 104 -9.16 -9.20 14.34
C SER A 104 -7.84 -9.82 13.88
N TYR A 105 -7.06 -10.31 14.83
CA TYR A 105 -5.81 -11.00 14.52
C TYR A 105 -5.99 -12.51 14.52
N SER A 106 -5.49 -13.16 13.47
CA SER A 106 -5.36 -14.62 13.44
C SER A 106 -3.93 -15.03 13.77
N SER A 107 -3.75 -15.70 14.90
CA SER A 107 -2.46 -16.27 15.31
C SER A 107 -2.01 -17.40 14.39
N SER A 108 -2.93 -18.22 13.89
CA SER A 108 -2.61 -19.33 12.97
C SER A 108 -2.03 -18.86 11.64
N TYR A 109 -2.53 -17.73 11.12
CA TYR A 109 -2.04 -17.17 9.85
C TYR A 109 -1.04 -16.03 10.03
N GLN A 110 -0.86 -15.56 11.27
CA GLN A 110 -0.07 -14.39 11.63
C GLN A 110 -0.49 -13.15 10.83
N THR A 111 -1.80 -12.93 10.72
CA THR A 111 -2.41 -11.90 9.87
C THR A 111 -3.44 -11.12 10.66
N LEU A 112 -3.39 -9.79 10.58
CA LEU A 112 -4.44 -8.92 11.05
C LEU A 112 -5.45 -8.69 9.91
N VAL A 113 -6.72 -8.97 10.16
CA VAL A 113 -7.82 -8.62 9.28
C VAL A 113 -8.33 -7.25 9.65
N ILE A 114 -8.43 -6.37 8.65
CA ILE A 114 -8.94 -5.01 8.79
C ILE A 114 -10.24 -4.91 7.99
N ALA A 115 -11.34 -4.67 8.68
CA ALA A 115 -12.65 -4.51 8.06
C ALA A 115 -13.09 -3.07 8.07
N TYR A 116 -13.53 -2.57 6.92
CA TYR A 116 -14.01 -1.22 6.73
C TYR A 116 -15.54 -1.14 6.83
N ALA A 117 -16.06 0.05 7.11
CA ALA A 117 -17.51 0.28 7.25
C ALA A 117 -18.31 -0.06 5.98
N ASN A 118 -17.69 0.05 4.80
CA ASN A 118 -18.31 -0.29 3.52
C ASN A 118 -18.22 -1.78 3.16
N GLY A 119 -17.67 -2.63 4.04
CA GLY A 119 -17.53 -4.06 3.82
C GLY A 119 -16.26 -4.46 3.06
N ASN A 120 -15.41 -3.51 2.66
CA ASN A 120 -14.08 -3.83 2.16
C ASN A 120 -13.24 -4.49 3.26
N LEU A 121 -12.30 -5.33 2.86
CA LEU A 121 -11.41 -6.04 3.77
C LEU A 121 -9.95 -5.92 3.29
N ASP A 122 -9.06 -5.66 4.23
CA ASP A 122 -7.61 -5.72 4.03
C ASP A 122 -7.00 -6.79 4.94
N LEU A 123 -5.96 -7.46 4.43
CA LEU A 123 -5.10 -8.35 5.19
C LEU A 123 -3.78 -7.63 5.45
N TYR A 124 -3.42 -7.49 6.71
CA TYR A 124 -2.16 -6.90 7.14
C TYR A 124 -1.22 -7.96 7.71
N LYS A 125 -0.09 -8.18 7.04
CA LYS A 125 0.90 -9.19 7.40
C LYS A 125 2.30 -8.70 7.08
N ASN A 126 3.22 -8.84 8.02
CA ASN A 126 4.65 -8.49 7.83
C ASN A 126 4.86 -7.06 7.30
N GLY A 127 4.02 -6.10 7.73
CA GLY A 127 4.11 -4.71 7.29
C GLY A 127 3.54 -4.44 5.89
N GLN A 128 2.94 -5.43 5.23
CA GLN A 128 2.28 -5.29 3.93
C GLN A 128 0.76 -5.36 4.09
N VAL A 129 0.06 -4.59 3.27
CA VAL A 129 -1.40 -4.59 3.17
C VAL A 129 -1.79 -5.22 1.84
N GLU A 130 -2.67 -6.22 1.87
CA GLU A 130 -3.23 -6.86 0.70
C GLU A 130 -4.76 -6.74 0.73
N ALA A 131 -5.36 -6.21 -0.33
CA ALA A 131 -6.81 -6.09 -0.44
C ALA A 131 -7.45 -7.46 -0.68
N LEU A 132 -8.49 -7.80 0.09
CA LEU A 132 -9.30 -8.98 -0.18
C LEU A 132 -10.46 -8.63 -1.13
N ASP A 133 -10.08 -8.36 -2.38
CA ASP A 133 -10.97 -7.98 -3.48
C ASP A 133 -12.11 -8.98 -3.77
N ALA A 134 -11.95 -10.23 -3.35
CA ALA A 134 -12.89 -11.31 -3.62
C ALA A 134 -14.28 -11.03 -3.03
N VAL A 135 -14.38 -10.36 -1.87
CA VAL A 135 -15.67 -10.12 -1.21
C VAL A 135 -16.54 -9.14 -1.99
N LEU A 136 -15.94 -8.10 -2.57
CA LEU A 136 -16.68 -7.10 -3.36
C LEU A 136 -17.02 -7.59 -4.76
N LYS A 137 -16.17 -8.46 -5.32
CA LYS A 137 -16.34 -9.01 -6.67
C LYS A 137 -17.20 -10.28 -6.68
N ALA A 138 -17.47 -10.86 -5.52
CA ALA A 138 -18.27 -12.08 -5.44
C ALA A 138 -19.74 -11.78 -5.71
N ASN A 139 -20.25 -12.31 -6.83
CA ASN A 139 -21.70 -12.42 -7.05
C ASN A 139 -22.21 -13.64 -6.27
N ILE A 140 -22.37 -13.49 -4.95
CA ILE A 140 -22.90 -14.57 -4.09
C ILE A 140 -24.41 -14.59 -4.23
N PRO A 141 -25.02 -15.63 -4.84
CA PRO A 141 -26.46 -15.75 -4.85
C PRO A 141 -26.90 -15.99 -3.41
N LEU A 142 -27.54 -14.99 -2.80
CA LEU A 142 -28.26 -15.17 -1.55
C LEU A 142 -29.52 -15.96 -1.89
N GLY A 143 -29.40 -17.29 -1.89
CA GLY A 143 -30.54 -18.19 -2.07
C GLY A 143 -31.64 -17.78 -1.09
N LYS A 144 -32.82 -17.47 -1.63
CA LYS A 144 -34.03 -17.35 -0.82
C LYS A 144 -34.54 -18.74 -0.48
#